data_AF-A0A4R7KCV0-F1
#
_entry.id   AF-A0A4R7KCV0-F1
#
_cell.length_a   1.000
_cell.length_b   1.000
_cell.length_c   1.000
_cell.angle_alpha   90.00
_cell.angle_beta   90.00
_cell.angle_gamma   90.00
#
_symmetry.space_group_name_H-M   'P 1'
#
loop_
_entity.id
_entity.type
_entity.pdbx_description
1 polymer ?
#
loop_
_entity_poly.entity_id
_entity_poly.type
_entity_poly.pdbx_seq_one_letter_code
_entity_poly.pdbx_strand_id
1 'polypeptide(L)'
;MKTGVLDLLKGKFLVSGDAPKNWLFIIFISFLATVMISSSHSADQKVHRIALLNEEVKELRNEFVDMRSDVQQLKLESNITGKISAKGLFPSETPPQKIKVKSLNAED
;
A
#
# COMPACT_ATOMS: atom_id res chain seq x y z
N MET A 1 -45.33 36.88 8.33
CA MET A 1 -44.14 36.03 8.09
C MET A 1 -42.81 36.68 8.45
N LYS A 2 -42.63 38.01 8.36
CA LYS A 2 -41.34 38.67 8.65
C LYS A 2 -40.95 38.77 10.13
N THR A 3 -41.89 38.60 11.05
CA THR A 3 -41.68 38.79 12.50
C THR A 3 -40.93 37.65 13.19
N GLY A 4 -41.08 36.39 12.74
CA GLY A 4 -40.43 35.25 13.40
C GLY A 4 -38.90 35.25 13.29
N VAL A 5 -38.37 35.61 12.11
CA VAL A 5 -36.90 35.72 11.89
C VAL A 5 -36.32 36.92 12.64
N LEU A 6 -37.07 38.03 12.71
CA LEU A 6 -36.68 39.22 13.48
C LEU A 6 -36.68 38.96 14.99
N ASP A 7 -37.62 38.17 15.51
CA ASP A 7 -37.67 37.78 16.92
C ASP A 7 -36.53 36.82 17.31
N LEU A 8 -36.10 35.95 16.38
CA LEU A 8 -34.92 35.10 16.54
C LEU A 8 -33.63 35.93 16.62
N LEU A 9 -33.46 36.89 15.70
CA LEU A 9 -32.31 37.82 15.67
C LEU A 9 -32.29 38.78 16.87
N LYS A 10 -33.46 39.17 17.40
CA LYS A 10 -33.58 39.99 18.62
C LYS A 10 -33.36 39.20 19.92
N GLY A 11 -33.00 37.91 19.83
CA GLY A 11 -32.67 37.10 21.01
C GLY A 11 -33.88 36.71 21.87
N LYS A 12 -35.11 36.89 21.36
CA LYS A 12 -36.32 36.49 22.10
C LYS A 12 -36.33 34.98 22.39
N PHE A 13 -35.69 34.18 21.55
CA PHE A 13 -35.46 32.74 21.76
C PHE A 13 -34.64 32.43 23.03
N LEU A 14 -33.74 33.33 23.45
CA LEU A 14 -32.88 33.14 24.62
C LEU A 14 -33.52 33.64 25.93
N VAL A 15 -34.55 34.49 25.86
CA VAL A 15 -35.11 35.23 27.03
C VAL A 15 -36.61 34.93 27.29
N SER A 16 -37.30 34.26 26.36
CA SER A 16 -38.70 33.85 26.54
C SER A 16 -38.84 32.66 27.52
N GLY A 17 -40.07 32.30 27.91
CA GLY A 17 -40.32 31.26 28.93
C GLY A 17 -39.68 29.89 28.68
N ASP A 18 -39.30 29.56 27.44
CA ASP A 18 -38.59 28.34 27.04
C ASP A 18 -37.04 28.49 26.95
N ALA A 19 -36.49 29.61 27.42
CA ALA A 19 -35.06 29.91 27.46
C ALA A 19 -34.11 28.75 27.88
N PRO A 20 -34.40 27.96 28.94
CA PRO A 20 -33.50 26.88 29.35
C PRO A 20 -33.36 25.78 28.29
N LYS A 21 -34.42 25.45 27.55
CA LYS A 21 -34.39 24.44 26.47
C LYS A 21 -33.56 24.93 25.28
N ASN A 22 -33.64 26.22 24.99
CA ASN A 22 -32.95 26.88 23.89
C ASN A 22 -31.44 27.03 24.14
N TRP A 23 -31.05 27.27 25.40
CA TRP A 23 -29.64 27.22 25.83
C TRP A 23 -29.03 25.83 25.67
N LEU A 24 -29.75 24.78 26.09
CA LEU A 24 -29.30 23.40 25.92
C LEU A 24 -29.12 23.04 24.44
N PHE A 25 -30.00 23.53 23.58
CA PHE A 25 -29.90 23.33 22.13
C PHE A 25 -28.67 24.01 21.50
N ILE A 26 -28.31 25.21 21.95
CA ILE A 26 -27.09 25.91 21.47
C ILE A 26 -25.83 25.15 21.90
N ILE A 27 -25.77 24.68 23.14
CA ILE A 27 -24.66 23.86 23.64
C ILE A 27 -24.56 22.57 22.83
N PHE A 28 -25.68 21.93 22.52
CA PHE A 28 -25.72 20.73 21.69
C PHE A 28 -25.16 20.96 20.28
N ILE A 29 -25.56 22.05 19.60
CA ILE A 29 -25.02 22.39 18.27
C ILE A 29 -23.53 22.73 18.35
N SER A 30 -23.10 23.49 19.37
CA SER A 30 -21.69 23.82 19.56
C SER A 30 -20.83 22.58 19.82
N PHE A 31 -21.33 21.64 20.61
CA PHE A 31 -20.69 20.35 20.82
C PHE A 31 -20.59 19.55 19.51
N LEU A 32 -21.68 19.48 18.75
CA LEU A 32 -21.69 18.78 17.47
C LEU A 32 -20.71 19.40 16.46
N ALA A 33 -20.62 20.73 16.41
CA ALA A 33 -19.66 21.45 15.58
C ALA A 33 -18.22 21.13 15.99
N THR A 34 -17.94 21.05 17.30
CA THR A 34 -16.63 20.67 17.83
C THR A 34 -16.26 19.24 17.42
N VAL A 35 -17.20 18.30 17.53
CA VAL A 35 -17.01 16.90 17.11
C VAL A 35 -16.72 16.81 15.61
N MET A 36 -17.43 17.56 14.77
CA MET A 36 -17.16 17.60 13.33
C MET A 36 -15.75 18.09 13.02
N ILE A 37 -15.32 19.20 13.61
CA ILE A 37 -13.98 19.77 13.41
C ILE A 37 -12.90 18.77 13.84
N SER A 38 -13.07 18.14 15.01
CA SER A 38 -12.13 17.14 15.52
C SER A 38 -12.03 15.90 14.63
N SER A 39 -13.16 15.45 14.08
CA SER A 39 -13.21 14.29 13.18
C SER A 39 -12.47 14.58 11.86
N SER A 40 -12.70 15.76 11.27
CA SER A 40 -12.03 16.18 10.03
C SER A 40 -10.51 16.24 10.21
N HIS A 41 -10.03 16.83 11.29
CA HIS A 41 -8.57 16.92 11.53
C HIS A 41 -7.91 15.54 11.68
N SER A 42 -8.61 14.60 12.31
CA SER A 42 -8.16 13.21 12.43
C SER A 42 -8.13 12.47 11.10
N ALA A 43 -9.04 12.81 10.18
CA ALA A 43 -9.08 12.25 8.83
C ALA A 43 -7.88 12.75 8.01
N ASP A 44 -7.58 14.05 8.07
CA ASP A 44 -6.45 14.66 7.34
C ASP A 44 -5.11 14.05 7.77
N GLN A 45 -4.91 13.86 9.08
CA GLN A 45 -3.69 13.24 9.60
C GLN A 45 -3.53 11.79 9.10
N LYS A 46 -4.63 11.03 9.01
CA LYS A 46 -4.61 9.68 8.45
C LYS A 46 -4.28 9.68 6.97
N VAL A 47 -4.82 10.61 6.18
CA VAL A 47 -4.53 10.73 4.75
C VAL A 47 -3.05 11.01 4.51
N HIS A 48 -2.45 11.93 5.26
CA HIS A 48 -1.00 12.16 5.17
C HIS A 48 -0.18 10.92 5.53
N ARG A 49 -0.58 10.20 6.59
CA ARG A 49 0.08 8.95 6.96
C ARG A 49 -0.03 7.88 5.86
N ILE A 50 -1.20 7.76 5.22
CA ILE A 50 -1.41 6.83 4.10
C ILE A 50 -0.50 7.20 2.91
N ALA A 51 -0.33 8.50 2.62
CA ALA A 51 0.56 8.95 1.55
C ALA A 51 2.02 8.53 1.82
N LEU A 52 2.51 8.75 3.05
CA LEU A 52 3.87 8.33 3.45
C LEU A 52 4.05 6.81 3.35
N LEU A 53 3.09 6.03 3.85
CA LEU A 53 3.15 4.56 3.78
C LEU A 53 3.12 4.06 2.32
N ASN A 54 2.37 4.71 1.44
CA ASN A 54 2.35 4.33 0.01
C ASN A 54 3.69 4.61 -0.67
N GLU A 55 4.39 5.68 -0.27
CA GLU A 55 5.73 5.98 -0.77
C GLU A 55 6.73 4.91 -0.33
N GLU A 56 6.70 4.51 0.94
CA GLU A 56 7.53 3.41 1.48
C GLU A 56 7.26 2.08 0.76
N VAL A 57 5.99 1.71 0.55
CA VAL A 57 5.63 0.49 -0.20
C VAL A 57 6.14 0.56 -1.64
N LYS A 58 6.09 1.73 -2.27
CA LYS A 58 6.59 1.92 -3.63
C LYS A 58 8.11 1.78 -3.69
N GLU A 59 8.83 2.35 -2.73
CA GLU A 59 10.29 2.23 -2.61
C GLU A 59 10.71 0.76 -2.45
N LEU A 60 10.12 0.04 -1.50
CA LEU A 60 10.39 -1.39 -1.27
C LEU A 60 10.09 -2.24 -2.52
N ARG A 61 9.03 -1.89 -3.26
CA ARG A 61 8.69 -2.60 -4.49
C ARG A 61 9.71 -2.36 -5.60
N ASN A 62 10.24 -1.13 -5.70
CA ASN A 62 11.30 -0.83 -6.67
C ASN A 62 12.57 -1.60 -6.31
N GLU A 63 12.98 -1.58 -5.04
CA GLU A 63 14.14 -2.34 -4.55
C GLU A 63 13.99 -3.85 -4.84
N PHE A 64 12.82 -4.42 -4.60
CA PHE A 64 12.54 -5.82 -4.92
C PHE A 64 12.69 -6.13 -6.42
N VAL A 65 12.20 -5.25 -7.29
CA VAL A 65 12.29 -5.43 -8.74
C VAL A 65 13.74 -5.36 -9.21
N ASP A 66 14.51 -4.41 -8.69
CA ASP A 66 15.93 -4.25 -9.01
C ASP A 66 16.73 -5.48 -8.56
N MET A 67 16.58 -5.88 -7.29
CA MET A 67 17.24 -7.08 -6.75
C MET A 67 16.85 -8.36 -7.50
N ARG A 68 15.59 -8.48 -7.91
CA ARG A 68 15.13 -9.61 -8.73
C ARG A 68 15.81 -9.64 -10.09
N SER A 69 15.95 -8.47 -10.74
CA SER A 69 16.64 -8.32 -12.02
C SER A 69 18.10 -8.78 -11.91
N ASP A 70 18.80 -8.33 -10.86
CA ASP A 70 20.20 -8.69 -10.62
C ASP A 70 20.38 -10.21 -10.43
N VAL A 71 19.53 -10.83 -9.61
CA VAL A 71 19.55 -12.28 -9.41
C VAL A 71 19.26 -13.03 -10.72
N GLN A 72 18.35 -12.52 -11.55
CA GLN A 72 18.05 -13.13 -12.85
C GLN A 72 19.25 -13.03 -13.79
N GLN A 73 19.94 -11.88 -13.85
CA GLN A 73 21.15 -11.72 -14.65
C GLN A 73 22.27 -12.67 -14.19
N LEU A 74 22.44 -12.85 -12.88
CA LEU A 74 23.41 -13.79 -12.32
C LEU A 74 23.11 -15.25 -12.66
N LYS A 75 21.83 -15.61 -12.85
CA LYS A 75 21.39 -16.95 -13.26
C LYS A 75 21.55 -17.24 -14.74
N LEU A 76 21.89 -16.25 -15.57
CA LEU A 76 22.07 -16.46 -17.01
C LEU A 76 23.25 -17.40 -17.26
N GLU A 77 23.04 -18.36 -18.16
CA GLU A 77 24.08 -19.32 -18.57
C GLU A 77 25.32 -18.62 -19.13
N SER A 78 25.16 -17.50 -19.82
CA SER A 78 26.27 -16.68 -20.31
C SER A 78 27.11 -16.08 -19.18
N ASN A 79 26.47 -15.63 -18.08
CA ASN A 79 27.16 -15.08 -16.91
C ASN A 79 27.91 -16.19 -16.15
N ILE A 80 27.25 -17.34 -15.98
CA ILE A 80 27.85 -18.52 -15.35
C ILE A 80 29.04 -19.03 -16.18
N THR A 81 28.85 -19.26 -17.48
CA THR A 81 29.88 -19.73 -18.42
C THR A 81 31.08 -18.79 -18.43
N GLY A 82 30.85 -17.47 -18.53
CA GLY A 82 31.94 -16.49 -18.48
C GLY A 82 32.77 -16.56 -17.20
N LYS A 83 32.13 -16.73 -16.02
CA LYS A 83 32.84 -16.87 -14.73
C LYS A 83 33.61 -18.17 -14.60
N ILE A 84 33.07 -19.29 -15.08
CA ILE A 84 33.72 -20.62 -14.98
C ILE A 84 34.78 -20.86 -16.06
N SER A 85 34.74 -20.14 -17.19
CA SER A 85 35.79 -20.19 -18.22
C SER A 85 37.17 -19.80 -17.66
N ALA A 86 37.23 -18.85 -16.71
CA ALA A 86 38.47 -18.51 -16.01
C ALA A 86 39.06 -19.67 -15.18
N LYS A 87 38.23 -20.67 -14.84
CA LYS A 87 38.64 -21.90 -14.14
C LYS A 87 38.88 -23.06 -15.12
N GLY A 88 38.84 -22.82 -16.43
CA GLY A 88 39.06 -23.83 -17.47
C GLY A 88 37.87 -24.76 -17.73
N LEU A 89 36.68 -24.40 -17.27
CA LEU A 89 35.45 -25.17 -17.51
C LEU A 89 34.67 -24.57 -18.69
N PHE A 90 34.23 -25.45 -19.61
CA PHE A 90 33.52 -25.06 -20.84
C PHE A 90 32.27 -25.92 -21.06
N PRO A 91 31.24 -25.39 -21.74
CA PRO A 91 30.09 -26.18 -22.16
C PRO A 91 30.52 -27.30 -23.13
N SER A 92 29.88 -28.45 -23.05
CA SER A 92 30.11 -29.53 -24.02
C SER A 92 29.46 -29.17 -25.35
N GLU A 93 30.24 -29.10 -26.43
CA GLU A 93 29.72 -28.90 -27.79
C GLU A 93 29.04 -30.15 -28.33
N THR A 94 29.41 -31.32 -27.80
CA THR A 94 28.85 -32.60 -28.23
C THR A 94 27.75 -33.06 -27.26
N PRO A 95 26.62 -33.57 -27.77
CA PRO A 95 25.55 -34.07 -26.93
C PRO A 95 25.98 -35.36 -26.20
N PRO A 96 25.49 -35.59 -24.96
CA PRO A 96 25.83 -36.78 -24.20
C PRO A 96 25.32 -38.05 -24.88
N GLN A 97 26.16 -39.07 -24.96
CA GLN A 97 25.78 -40.35 -25.56
C GLN A 97 25.11 -41.26 -24.52
N LYS A 98 23.95 -41.82 -24.87
CA LYS A 98 23.27 -42.82 -24.05
C LYS A 98 23.89 -44.20 -24.30
N ILE A 99 24.66 -44.69 -23.33
CA ILE A 99 25.19 -46.06 -23.36
C ILE A 99 24.03 -47.02 -23.07
N LYS A 100 23.63 -47.81 -24.08
CA LYS A 100 22.71 -48.94 -23.91
C LYS A 100 23.50 -50.23 -23.98
N VAL A 101 23.53 -50.99 -22.88
CA VAL A 101 24.17 -52.30 -22.83
C VAL A 101 23.28 -53.29 -23.58
N LYS A 102 23.80 -53.95 -24.62
CA LYS A 102 23.12 -55.10 -25.23
C LYS A 102 23.44 -56.33 -24.40
N SER A 103 22.43 -57.00 -23.86
CA SER A 103 22.58 -58.37 -23.34
C SER A 103 22.76 -59.31 -24.53
N LEU A 104 23.93 -59.95 -24.62
CA LEU A 104 24.17 -61.05 -25.54
C LEU A 104 23.47 -62.29 -24.97
N ASN A 105 22.24 -62.57 -25.39
CA ASN A 105 21.71 -63.91 -25.30
C ASN A 105 22.20 -64.65 -26.55
N ALA A 106 23.22 -65.47 -26.36
CA ALA A 106 23.56 -66.53 -27.29
C ALA A 106 22.54 -67.65 -27.08
N GLU A 107 21.62 -67.81 -28.02
CA GLU A 107 20.85 -69.05 -28.19
C GLU A 107 21.50 -69.82 -29.33
N ASP A 108 22.19 -70.90 -28.97
CA ASP A 108 22.53 -72.04 -29.82
C ASP A 108 21.27 -72.90 -30.07
#